data_AF-A0A645GXN9-F1
#
_entry.id   AF-A0A645GXN9-F1
#
_cell.length_a   1.000
_cell.length_b   1.000
_cell.length_c   1.000
_cell.angle_alpha   90.00
_cell.angle_beta   90.00
_cell.angle_gamma   90.00
#
_symmetry.space_group_name_H-M   'P 1'
#
loop_
_entity.id
_entity.type
_entity.pdbx_description
1 polymer ?
#
loop_
_entity_poly.entity_id
_entity_poly.type
_entity_poly.pdbx_seq_one_letter_code
_entity_poly.pdbx_strand_id
1 'polypeptide(L)' 'MLPHSEGSLSQVLSVLSFYNINLTRIQSLPIIGSEWEYQFYIDLTFTDYNRYRQSIDAIMPLISRLKVLGEYREEKHGAG' A
#
# COMPACT_ATOMS: atom_id res chain seq x y z
N MET A 1 -0.10 -7.41 -6.19
CA MET A 1 0.13 -7.45 -7.64
C MET A 1 -0.94 -6.56 -8.27
N LEU A 2 -0.56 -5.69 -9.20
CA LEU A 2 -1.50 -4.83 -9.91
C LEU A 2 -1.75 -5.42 -11.30
N PRO A 3 -2.99 -5.53 -11.79
CA PRO A 3 -3.24 -5.91 -13.17
C PRO A 3 -2.62 -4.86 -14.11
N HIS A 4 -2.13 -5.31 -15.27
CA HIS A 4 -1.53 -4.45 -16.30
C HIS A 4 -2.60 -3.60 -17.01
N SER A 5 -3.12 -2.63 -16.28
CA SER A 5 -4.01 -1.57 -16.75
C SER A 5 -3.42 -0.23 -16.31
N GLU A 6 -3.42 0.74 -17.22
CA GLU A 6 -2.95 2.09 -16.94
C GLU A 6 -3.65 2.65 -15.70
N GLY A 7 -2.91 3.34 -14.84
CA GLY A 7 -3.46 3.99 -13.65
C GLY A 7 -3.75 3.08 -12.46
N SER A 8 -3.48 1.77 -12.53
CA SER A 8 -3.73 0.83 -11.42
C SER A 8 -3.08 1.26 -10.09
N LEU A 9 -1.83 1.74 -10.11
CA LEU A 9 -1.20 2.29 -8.90
C LEU A 9 -1.86 3.59 -8.46
N SER A 10 -2.19 4.49 -9.40
CA SER A 10 -2.81 5.77 -9.08
C SER A 10 -4.15 5.59 -8.38
N GLN A 11 -4.95 4.59 -8.79
CA GLN A 11 -6.23 4.28 -8.13
C GLN A 11 -6.01 3.88 -6.66
N VAL A 12 -5.04 3.02 -6.38
CA VAL A 12 -4.68 2.63 -5.00
C VAL A 12 -4.26 3.85 -4.18
N LEU A 13 -3.39 4.70 -4.75
CA LEU A 13 -2.93 5.92 -4.07
C LEU A 13 -4.09 6.89 -3.79
N SER A 14 -5.05 7.02 -4.71
CA SER A 14 -6.26 7.82 -4.51
C SER A 14 -7.14 7.30 -3.38
N VAL A 15 -7.30 5.98 -3.26
CA VAL A 15 -8.05 5.37 -2.14
C VAL A 15 -7.33 5.65 -0.81
N LEU A 16 -6.02 5.43 -0.73
CA LEU A 16 -5.24 5.74 0.48
C LEU A 16 -5.40 7.21 0.89
N SER A 17 -5.32 8.12 -0.08
CA SER A 17 -5.51 9.56 0.14
C SER A 17 -6.92 9.89 0.66
N PHE A 18 -7.96 9.29 0.09
CA PHE A 18 -9.35 9.46 0.54
C PHE A 18 -9.55 9.03 2.01
N TYR A 19 -8.87 7.96 2.43
CA TYR A 19 -8.90 7.49 3.83
C TYR A 19 -7.92 8.22 4.76
N ASN A 20 -7.22 9.25 4.28
CA ASN A 20 -6.18 9.98 5.01
C ASN A 20 -5.05 9.08 5.54
N ILE A 21 -4.69 8.04 4.77
CA ILE A 21 -3.55 7.19 5.03
C ILE A 21 -2.32 7.82 4.40
N ASN A 22 -1.25 7.98 5.18
CA ASN A 22 0.00 8.56 4.71
C ASN A 22 0.94 7.45 4.21
N LEU A 23 1.56 7.66 3.05
CA LEU A 23 2.52 6.75 2.45
C LEU A 23 3.94 7.25 2.77
N THR A 24 4.73 6.47 3.49
CA THR A 24 6.10 6.86 3.88
C THR A 24 7.17 6.27 2.97
N ARG A 25 6.84 5.16 2.29
CA ARG A 25 7.72 4.50 1.33
C ARG A 25 6.92 3.81 0.25
N ILE A 26 7.43 3.84 -0.97
CA ILE A 26 6.96 3.02 -2.08
C ILE A 26 8.14 2.50 -2.88
N GLN A 27 8.13 1.21 -3.20
CA GLN A 27 9.14 0.54 -4.00
C GLN A 27 8.49 -0.46 -4.95
N SER A 28 8.86 -0.41 -6.22
CA SER A 28 8.45 -1.37 -7.24
C SER A 28 9.55 -2.38 -7.51
N LEU A 29 9.21 -3.66 -7.58
CA LEU A 29 10.08 -4.71 -8.08
C LEU A 29 9.42 -5.38 -9.29
N PRO A 30 10.18 -5.65 -10.37
CA PRO A 30 9.67 -6.45 -11.49
C PRO A 30 9.42 -7.89 -11.03
N ILE A 31 8.39 -8.52 -11.57
CA ILE A 31 8.07 -9.91 -11.27
C ILE A 31 8.79 -10.81 -12.29
N ILE A 32 9.64 -11.73 -11.80
CA ILE A 32 10.39 -12.65 -12.66
C ILE A 32 9.40 -13.51 -13.46
N GLY A 33 9.56 -13.53 -14.78
CA GLY A 33 8.68 -14.26 -15.70
C GLY A 33 7.45 -13.46 -16.16
N SER A 34 7.29 -12.21 -15.75
CA SER A 34 6.23 -11.31 -16.23
C SER A 34 6.83 -9.94 -16.53
N GLU A 35 7.19 -9.69 -17.80
CA GLU A 35 7.92 -8.50 -18.25
C GLU A 35 7.19 -7.17 -18.00
N TRP A 36 5.90 -7.25 -17.63
CA TRP A 36 5.02 -6.12 -17.50
C TRP A 36 4.40 -6.03 -16.09
N GLU A 37 4.48 -7.06 -15.24
CA GLU A 37 3.91 -6.98 -13.90
C GLU A 37 4.90 -6.49 -12.85
N TYR A 38 4.41 -5.61 -11.98
CA TYR A 38 5.17 -5.08 -10.85
C TYR A 38 4.55 -5.49 -9.53
N GLN A 39 5.42 -5.82 -8.57
CA GLN A 39 5.07 -5.89 -7.16
C GLN A 39 5.46 -4.58 -6.49
N PHE A 40 4.54 -4.01 -5.72
CA PHE A 40 4.80 -2.82 -4.91
C PHE A 40 4.92 -3.20 -3.43
N TYR A 41 5.95 -2.67 -2.80
CA TYR A 41 6.13 -2.65 -1.35
C TYR A 41 5.86 -1.23 -0.88
N ILE A 42 4.97 -1.10 0.10
CA ILE A 42 4.57 0.19 0.65
C ILE A 42 4.68 0.16 2.16
N ASP A 43 5.19 1.25 2.71
CA ASP A 43 5.10 1.55 4.14
C ASP A 43 4.14 2.72 4.30
N LEU A 44 3.29 2.64 5.32
CA LEU A 44 2.21 3.59 5.55
C LEU A 44 2.04 3.88 7.02
N THR A 45 1.57 5.09 7.32
CA THR A 45 1.23 5.53 8.66
C THR A 45 -0.22 5.99 8.71
N PHE A 46 -0.86 5.73 9.85
CA PHE A 46 -2.26 6.05 10.09
C PHE A 46 -2.45 6.29 11.59
N THR A 47 -3.44 7.12 11.92
CA THR A 47 -3.82 7.41 13.31
C THR A 47 -5.10 6.71 13.73
N ASP A 48 -5.91 6.27 12.76
CA ASP A 48 -7.18 5.57 12.96
C ASP A 48 -7.11 4.17 12.33
N TYR A 49 -7.15 3.15 13.20
CA TYR A 49 -7.09 1.75 12.78
C TYR A 49 -8.29 1.33 11.93
N ASN A 50 -9.49 1.86 12.22
CA ASN A 50 -10.69 1.52 11.45
C ASN A 50 -10.62 2.09 10.03
N ARG A 51 -10.14 3.34 9.89
CA ARG A 51 -9.93 3.93 8.55
C ARG A 51 -8.85 3.21 7.76
N TYR A 52 -7.78 2.78 8.42
CA TYR A 52 -6.77 1.91 7.81
C TYR A 52 -7.40 0.63 7.28
N ARG A 53 -8.13 -0.12 8.11
CA ARG A 53 -8.82 -1.36 7.70
C ARG A 53 -9.77 -1.14 6.52
N GLN A 54 -10.60 -0.09 6.57
CA GLN A 54 -11.53 0.25 5.49
C GLN A 54 -10.79 0.60 4.19
N SER A 55 -9.65 1.28 4.26
CA SER A 55 -8.83 1.57 3.08
C SER A 55 -8.29 0.29 2.43
N ILE A 56 -7.84 -0.67 3.25
CA ILE A 56 -7.36 -1.96 2.77
C ILE A 56 -8.49 -2.74 2.08
N ASP A 57 -9.69 -2.76 2.68
CA ASP A 57 -10.85 -3.42 2.09
C ASP A 57 -11.26 -2.76 0.76
N ALA A 58 -11.19 -1.43 0.66
CA ALA A 58 -11.48 -0.68 -0.56
C ALA A 58 -10.42 -0.86 -1.67
N ILE A 59 -9.17 -1.15 -1.32
CA ILE A 59 -8.08 -1.42 -2.26
C ILE A 59 -8.13 -2.87 -2.77
N MET A 60 -8.61 -3.81 -1.96
CA MET A 60 -8.66 -5.24 -2.30
C MET A 60 -9.23 -5.56 -3.70
N PRO A 61 -10.36 -4.96 -4.17
CA PRO A 61 -10.89 -5.24 -5.50
C PRO A 61 -10.06 -4.65 -6.64
N LEU A 62 -9.14 -3.70 -6.35
CA LEU A 62 -8.32 -3.02 -7.36
C LEU A 62 -7.00 -3.76 -7.64
N ILE A 63 -6.66 -4.75 -6.84
CA ILE A 63 -5.36 -5.43 -6.88
C ILE A 63 -5.55 -6.95 -6.94
N SER A 64 -4.67 -7.65 -7.65
CA SER A 64 -4.74 -9.11 -7.77
C SER A 64 -4.19 -9.86 -6.54
N ARG A 65 -3.40 -9.18 -5.70
CA ARG A 65 -2.87 -9.76 -4.45
C ARG A 65 -2.43 -8.68 -3.47
N LEU A 66 -2.82 -8.83 -2.22
CA LEU A 66 -2.31 -8.09 -1.06
C LEU A 66 -1.67 -9.05 -0.06
N LYS A 67 -0.58 -8.61 0.57
CA LYS A 67 -0.02 -9.26 1.76
C LYS A 67 0.41 -8.18 2.75
N VAL A 68 -0.16 -8.20 3.95
CA VAL A 68 0.31 -7.38 5.07
C VAL A 68 1.51 -8.09 5.69
N LEU A 69 2.67 -7.43 5.72
CA LEU A 69 3.91 -8.01 6.28
C LEU A 69 4.02 -7.78 7.79
N GLY A 70 3.38 -6.73 8.31
CA GLY A 70 3.28 -6.44 9.74
C GLY A 70 2.52 -5.14 9.99
N GLU A 71 1.96 -5.04 11.20
CA GLU A 71 1.38 -3.83 11.77
C GLU A 71 2.11 -3.58 13.08
N TYR A 72 2.84 -2.47 13.19
CA TYR A 72 3.65 -2.15 14.36
C TYR A 72 3.47 -0.69 14.74
N ARG A 73 3.68 -0.39 16.02
CA ARG A 73 3.73 0.99 16.48
C ARG A 73 5.06 1.59 16.05
N GLU A 74 5.02 2.81 15.54
CA GLU A 74 6.23 3.58 15.31
C GLU A 74 6.93 3.77 16.65
N GLU A 75 8.11 3.16 16.80
CA GLU A 75 8.94 3.44 17.97
C GLU A 75 9.50 4.85 17.80
N LYS A 76 9.12 5.74 18.72
CA LYS A 76 9.87 6.99 18.88
C LYS A 76 11.25 6.57 19.38
N HIS A 77 12.24 6.55 18.49
CA HIS A 77 13.62 6.66 18.93
C HIS A 77 13.71 7.98 19.68
N GLY A 78 13.68 7.90 21.01
CA GLY A 78 13.97 9.02 21.88
C GLY A 78 15.34 9.52 21.49
N ALA A 79 15.40 10.75 20.98
CA ALA A 79 16.62 11.54 21.08
C ALA A 79 16.87 11.71 22.58
N GLY A 80 17.71 10.83 23.12
CA GLY A 80 18.39 11.02 24.40
C GLY A 80 19.58 11.94 24.22
#